data_AF-A0A0K3CMX7-F1
#
_entry.id   AF-A0A0K3CMX7-F1
#
_cell.length_a   1.000
_cell.length_b   1.000
_cell.length_c   1.000
_cell.angle_alpha   90.00
_cell.angle_beta   90.00
_cell.angle_gamma   90.00
#
_symmetry.space_group_name_H-M   'P 1'
#
loop_
_entity.id
_entity.type
_entity.pdbx_description
1 polymer ?
#
loop_
_entity_poly.entity_id
_entity_poly.type
_entity_poly.pdbx_seq_one_letter_code
_entity_poly.pdbx_strand_id
1 'polypeptide(L)'
;MSIAGMRTYKLEENEALEGRQVVSVSDEASGRTIWTKTRELVGDEIVSTVLNSLHNPRWTVHRPTRGWYLRLRRVPLPPPSSESDKPPLPRPDDARVVELRAVKRSRRTRPEQTGIELDFCTDTLPFPAPTSSSSLDNRPTRSETRVDITVDPLSSISATPELEDSAERPNRQRVVSTFRVRPLAQPQAGGAAGLLRRVKNLVWEDEPKGFECVWWSSVAMQDGAEKASEVEEGEGLDDAAEAERVGLRFVEQPTSFLHPRLSGSLSLTPSLVNTSTLEPSFWVALACAVCECEEEREAWEAAREG
;
A
#
# COMPACT_ATOMS: atom_id res chain seq x y z
N MET A 1 22.88 -7.55 -11.46
CA MET A 1 22.43 -6.82 -12.67
C MET A 1 21.49 -5.72 -12.21
N SER A 2 21.88 -4.45 -12.36
CA SER A 2 20.95 -3.35 -12.10
C SER A 2 19.98 -3.25 -13.27
N ILE A 3 18.67 -3.32 -13.00
CA ILE A 3 17.66 -3.08 -14.02
C ILE A 3 17.67 -1.58 -14.28
N ALA A 4 18.02 -1.19 -15.51
CA ALA A 4 18.17 0.21 -15.89
C ALA A 4 16.91 1.00 -15.51
N GLY A 5 17.09 2.05 -14.70
CA GLY A 5 16.01 2.96 -14.29
C GLY A 5 15.33 2.66 -12.95
N MET A 6 15.68 1.59 -12.23
CA MET A 6 15.21 1.41 -10.85
C MET A 6 15.98 2.33 -9.89
N ARG A 7 15.26 2.91 -8.91
CA ARG A 7 15.88 3.59 -7.76
C ARG A 7 16.18 2.56 -6.69
N THR A 8 17.40 2.56 -6.19
CA THR A 8 17.84 1.60 -5.17
C THR A 8 18.05 2.28 -3.84
N TYR A 9 17.56 1.64 -2.80
CA TYR A 9 17.69 2.04 -1.41
C TYR A 9 18.38 0.92 -0.65
N LYS A 10 19.26 1.28 0.28
CA LYS A 10 19.85 0.36 1.25
C LYS A 10 18.96 0.32 2.48
N LEU A 11 18.52 -0.87 2.87
CA LEU A 11 17.79 -1.13 4.10
C LEU A 11 18.77 -1.76 5.09
N GLU A 12 18.84 -1.20 6.30
CA GLU A 12 19.77 -1.67 7.33
C GLU A 12 19.10 -1.58 8.69
N GLU A 13 19.04 -2.70 9.38
CA GLU A 13 18.63 -2.76 10.77
C GLU A 13 19.76 -2.29 11.69
N ASN A 14 19.45 -1.28 12.50
CA ASN A 14 20.38 -0.69 13.46
C ASN A 14 20.15 -1.26 14.85
N GLU A 15 21.17 -1.11 15.69
CA GLU A 15 21.08 -1.45 17.11
C GLU A 15 19.92 -0.69 17.76
N ALA A 16 19.23 -1.37 18.68
CA ALA A 16 18.10 -0.78 19.36
C ALA A 16 18.55 0.41 20.20
N LEU A 17 18.26 1.63 19.74
CA LEU A 17 18.44 2.82 20.55
C LEU A 17 17.29 2.87 21.56
N GLU A 18 17.60 2.94 22.85
CA GLU A 18 16.58 3.04 23.92
C GLU A 18 15.58 1.86 23.95
N GLY A 19 16.02 0.68 23.51
CA GLY A 19 15.16 -0.51 23.43
C GLY A 19 14.16 -0.49 22.27
N ARG A 20 14.23 0.51 21.38
CA ARG A 20 13.45 0.56 20.13
C ARG A 20 14.31 0.07 18.99
N GLN A 21 13.89 -1.02 18.34
CA GLN A 21 14.51 -1.51 17.11
C GLN A 21 14.30 -0.47 16.00
N VAL A 22 15.38 -0.09 15.32
CA VAL A 22 15.36 0.96 14.29
C VAL A 22 15.86 0.41 12.97
N VAL A 23 15.03 0.39 11.93
CA VAL A 23 15.47 0.11 10.56
C VAL A 23 15.65 1.43 9.83
N SER A 24 16.84 1.66 9.26
CA SER A 24 17.12 2.82 8.41
C SER A 24 17.04 2.44 6.95
N VAL A 25 16.43 3.30 6.16
CA VAL A 25 16.40 3.18 4.70
C VAL A 25 17.06 4.40 4.10
N SER A 26 18.22 4.21 3.50
CA SER A 26 19.02 5.25 2.85
C SER A 26 18.99 5.10 1.34
N ASP A 27 18.95 6.20 0.61
CA ASP A 27 19.14 6.18 -0.84
C ASP A 27 20.59 5.81 -1.16
N GLU A 28 20.77 4.82 -2.03
CA GLU A 28 22.09 4.28 -2.34
C GLU A 28 22.98 5.31 -3.06
N ALA A 29 22.38 6.17 -3.89
CA ALA A 29 23.12 7.17 -4.64
C ALA A 29 23.65 8.30 -3.75
N SER A 30 22.85 8.77 -2.79
CA SER A 30 23.23 9.87 -1.89
C SER A 30 23.82 9.43 -0.55
N GLY A 31 23.62 8.16 -0.15
CA GLY A 31 23.93 7.67 1.20
C GLY A 31 23.06 8.28 2.30
N ARG A 32 22.08 9.12 1.96
CA ARG A 32 21.26 9.84 2.93
C ARG A 32 20.11 8.94 3.41
N THR A 33 19.92 8.86 4.72
CA THR A 33 18.72 8.24 5.31
C THR A 33 17.47 9.03 4.94
N ILE A 34 16.54 8.38 4.24
CA ILE A 34 15.28 8.97 3.80
C ILE A 34 14.12 8.54 4.70
N TRP A 35 14.14 7.30 5.16
CA TRP A 35 13.14 6.77 6.07
C TRP A 35 13.77 6.04 7.23
N THR A 36 13.05 6.06 8.35
CA THR A 36 13.40 5.34 9.56
C THR A 36 12.15 4.62 10.03
N LYS A 37 12.27 3.36 10.39
CA LYS A 37 11.18 2.58 10.98
C LYS A 37 11.49 2.33 12.44
N THR A 38 10.53 2.57 13.31
CA THR A 38 10.60 2.29 14.75
C THR A 38 9.54 1.26 15.11
N ARG A 39 9.75 0.51 16.19
CA ARG A 39 8.82 -0.51 16.68
C ARG A 39 8.43 -0.22 18.13
N GLU A 40 7.14 -0.27 18.42
CA GLU A 40 6.58 -0.14 19.77
C GLU A 40 5.50 -1.19 20.03
N LEU A 41 5.33 -1.57 21.30
CA LEU A 41 4.26 -2.45 21.75
C LEU A 41 3.11 -1.58 22.27
N VAL A 42 1.95 -1.66 21.63
CA VAL A 42 0.74 -0.89 21.96
C VAL A 42 -0.38 -1.88 22.28
N GLY A 43 -0.63 -2.11 23.57
CA GLY A 43 -1.58 -3.13 24.01
C GLY A 43 -1.10 -4.54 23.64
N ASP A 44 -1.88 -5.25 22.83
CA ASP A 44 -1.57 -6.57 22.29
C ASP A 44 -1.07 -6.54 20.84
N GLU A 45 -0.88 -5.34 20.27
CA GLU A 45 -0.34 -5.12 18.93
C GLU A 45 1.09 -4.58 18.99
N ILE A 46 1.93 -5.05 18.07
CA ILE A 46 3.23 -4.45 17.77
C ILE A 46 3.02 -3.50 16.60
N VAL A 47 3.31 -2.23 16.84
CA VAL A 47 3.12 -1.14 15.89
C VAL A 47 4.48 -0.67 15.42
N SER A 48 4.73 -0.88 14.13
CA SER A 48 5.93 -0.45 13.44
C SER A 48 5.63 0.85 12.69
N THR A 49 6.27 1.97 13.04
CA THR A 49 6.02 3.29 12.46
C THR A 49 7.14 3.69 11.50
N VAL A 50 6.80 3.90 10.23
CA VAL A 50 7.71 4.42 9.19
C VAL A 50 7.65 5.94 9.18
N LEU A 51 8.77 6.55 9.52
CA LEU A 51 9.00 7.98 9.59
C LEU A 51 9.79 8.44 8.34
N ASN A 52 9.56 9.67 7.90
CA ASN A 52 10.41 10.31 6.90
C ASN A 52 11.68 10.92 7.53
N SER A 53 12.53 11.53 6.71
CA SER A 53 13.77 12.19 7.12
C SER A 53 13.59 13.38 8.07
N LEU A 54 12.35 13.86 8.25
CA LEU A 54 11.98 14.90 9.22
C LEU A 54 11.30 14.30 10.46
N HIS A 55 11.40 12.98 10.66
CA HIS A 55 10.73 12.24 11.74
C HIS A 55 9.20 12.38 11.79
N ASN A 56 8.57 12.70 10.65
CA ASN A 56 7.12 12.68 10.55
C ASN A 56 6.62 11.28 10.17
N PRO A 57 5.66 10.71 10.91
CA PRO A 57 5.10 9.40 10.59
C PRO A 57 4.35 9.44 9.26
N ARG A 58 4.55 8.42 8.41
CA ARG A 58 3.87 8.26 7.11
C ARG A 58 2.97 7.04 7.08
N TRP A 59 3.45 5.94 7.65
CA TRP A 59 2.76 4.67 7.67
C TRP A 59 2.97 3.97 9.02
N THR A 60 1.95 3.25 9.48
CA THR A 60 2.07 2.27 10.56
C THR A 60 1.80 0.87 10.03
N VAL A 61 2.56 -0.09 10.52
CA VAL A 61 2.39 -1.53 10.26
C VAL A 61 2.00 -2.15 11.59
N HIS A 62 0.76 -2.63 11.68
CA HIS A 62 0.22 -3.28 12.86
C HIS A 62 0.29 -4.79 12.68
N ARG A 63 0.76 -5.48 13.71
CA ARG A 63 0.71 -6.94 13.82
C ARG A 63 0.33 -7.35 15.24
N PRO A 64 -0.36 -8.48 15.43
CA PRO A 64 -0.67 -8.93 16.77
C PRO A 64 0.58 -9.52 17.44
N THR A 65 0.63 -9.48 18.76
CA THR A 65 1.58 -10.28 19.55
C THR A 65 1.30 -11.78 19.43
N ARG A 66 0.05 -12.16 19.11
CA ARG A 66 -0.41 -13.53 18.92
C ARG A 66 -1.33 -13.63 17.71
N GLY A 67 -0.97 -14.47 16.74
CA GLY A 67 -1.75 -14.67 15.51
C GLY A 67 -1.02 -14.14 14.27
N TRP A 68 -1.71 -14.08 13.15
CA TRP A 68 -1.11 -13.83 11.84
C TRP A 68 -1.94 -12.84 11.03
N TYR A 69 -1.69 -11.55 11.21
CA TYR A 69 -2.17 -10.53 10.29
C TYR A 69 -1.18 -9.36 10.23
N LEU A 70 -1.21 -8.65 9.09
CA LEU A 70 -0.52 -7.39 8.92
C LEU A 70 -1.51 -6.32 8.47
N ARG A 71 -1.47 -5.16 9.10
CA ARG A 71 -2.31 -4.02 8.69
C ARG A 71 -1.46 -2.78 8.50
N LEU A 72 -1.40 -2.30 7.27
CA LEU A 72 -0.74 -1.05 6.90
C LEU A 72 -1.76 0.09 7.00
N ARG A 73 -1.45 1.14 7.75
CA ARG A 73 -2.30 2.33 7.83
C ARG A 73 -1.50 3.55 7.43
N ARG A 74 -2.07 4.40 6.58
CA ARG A 74 -1.53 5.73 6.35
C ARG A 74 -1.73 6.56 7.62
N VAL A 75 -0.70 7.28 8.04
CA VAL A 75 -0.82 8.23 9.15
C VAL A 75 -1.26 9.58 8.57
N PRO A 76 -2.40 10.13 9.00
CA PRO A 76 -2.81 11.47 8.60
C PRO A 76 -1.74 12.48 8.97
N LEU A 77 -1.37 13.34 8.03
CA LEU A 77 -0.44 14.42 8.35
C LEU A 77 -1.17 15.41 9.25
N PRO A 78 -0.53 15.90 10.33
CA PRO A 78 -1.11 16.99 11.09
C PRO A 78 -1.35 18.17 10.15
N PRO A 79 -2.50 18.87 10.27
CA PRO A 79 -2.76 20.04 9.45
C PRO A 79 -1.60 21.04 9.63
N PRO A 80 -1.15 21.71 8.56
CA PRO A 80 -0.11 22.72 8.69
C PRO A 80 -0.58 23.76 9.71
N SER A 81 0.23 24.01 10.73
CA SER A 81 -0.09 24.87 11.88
C SER A 81 -0.22 26.36 11.55
N SER A 82 -0.52 26.72 10.32
CA SER A 82 -0.82 28.08 9.90
C SER A 82 -2.28 28.42 10.23
N GLU A 83 -2.43 29.23 11.28
CA GLU A 83 -3.61 29.84 11.91
C GLU A 83 -4.62 30.59 11.00
N SER A 84 -4.92 30.14 9.78
CA SER A 84 -5.97 30.79 8.97
C SER A 84 -7.17 29.88 8.73
N ASP A 85 -8.07 29.91 9.71
CA ASP A 85 -9.54 29.73 9.65
C ASP A 85 -10.13 28.90 8.49
N LYS A 86 -9.88 27.59 8.54
CA LYS A 86 -10.87 26.52 8.41
C LYS A 86 -10.10 25.21 8.42
N PRO A 87 -10.46 24.22 9.26
CA PRO A 87 -9.93 22.88 9.07
C PRO A 87 -10.29 22.46 7.63
N PRO A 88 -9.32 22.16 6.76
CA PRO A 88 -9.66 21.56 5.48
C PRO A 88 -10.47 20.31 5.82
N LEU A 89 -11.67 20.20 5.24
CA LEU A 89 -12.48 18.99 5.37
C LEU A 89 -11.55 17.80 5.12
N PRO A 90 -11.52 16.79 6.02
CA PRO A 90 -10.63 15.66 5.89
C PRO A 90 -10.81 15.12 4.47
N ARG A 91 -9.72 15.10 3.71
CA ARG A 91 -9.82 14.57 2.35
C ARG A 91 -10.14 13.09 2.54
N PRO A 92 -11.09 12.52 1.79
CA PRO A 92 -11.38 11.09 1.88
C PRO A 92 -10.12 10.20 1.72
N ASP A 93 -9.07 10.73 1.09
CA ASP A 93 -7.75 10.12 0.94
C ASP A 93 -6.87 10.04 2.21
N ASP A 94 -7.25 10.68 3.31
CA ASP A 94 -6.42 10.76 4.52
C ASP A 94 -6.46 9.48 5.37
N ALA A 95 -7.49 8.65 5.20
CA ALA A 95 -7.65 7.38 5.93
C ALA A 95 -7.54 6.17 4.99
N ARG A 96 -6.42 6.04 4.27
CA ARG A 96 -6.11 4.81 3.53
C ARG A 96 -5.66 3.72 4.51
N VAL A 97 -6.58 2.83 4.87
CA VAL A 97 -6.27 1.58 5.57
C VAL A 97 -6.09 0.49 4.53
N VAL A 98 -4.93 -0.14 4.56
CA VAL A 98 -4.57 -1.27 3.73
C VAL A 98 -4.45 -2.49 4.64
N GLU A 99 -5.37 -3.43 4.50
CA GLU A 99 -5.29 -4.69 5.24
C GLU A 99 -4.54 -5.72 4.39
N LEU A 100 -3.42 -6.24 4.89
CA LEU A 100 -2.69 -7.31 4.23
C LEU A 100 -3.14 -8.64 4.83
N ARG A 101 -3.89 -9.41 4.04
CA ARG A 101 -4.30 -10.77 4.43
C ARG A 101 -3.42 -11.77 3.69
N ALA A 102 -2.66 -12.56 4.44
CA ALA A 102 -2.02 -13.73 3.87
C ALA A 102 -3.09 -14.78 3.55
N VAL A 103 -3.51 -14.86 2.29
CA VAL A 103 -4.47 -15.88 1.85
C VAL A 103 -3.71 -17.12 1.37
N LYS A 104 -3.73 -18.19 2.16
CA LYS A 104 -3.24 -19.50 1.70
C LYS A 104 -4.24 -20.13 0.73
N ARG A 105 -4.17 -19.79 -0.56
CA ARG A 105 -4.96 -20.47 -1.59
C ARG A 105 -4.35 -21.84 -1.91
N SER A 106 -4.86 -22.89 -1.27
CA SER A 106 -4.57 -24.27 -1.66
C SER A 106 -5.32 -24.59 -2.96
N ARG A 107 -4.71 -24.29 -4.12
CA ARG A 107 -5.19 -24.83 -5.40
C ARG A 107 -4.55 -26.21 -5.62
N ARG A 108 -5.36 -27.25 -5.44
CA ARG A 108 -4.99 -28.69 -5.44
C ARG A 108 -4.35 -29.27 -6.70
N THR A 109 -3.87 -28.50 -7.69
CA THR A 109 -3.45 -29.07 -8.99
C THR A 109 -2.16 -28.50 -9.61
N ARG A 110 -1.43 -27.60 -8.95
CA ARG A 110 -0.17 -27.06 -9.47
C ARG A 110 0.90 -27.00 -8.37
N PRO A 111 2.19 -27.30 -8.64
CA PRO A 111 3.24 -27.28 -7.63
C PRO A 111 3.19 -26.00 -6.80
N GLU A 112 3.28 -26.19 -5.48
CA GLU A 112 3.05 -25.19 -4.44
C GLU A 112 3.89 -23.94 -4.67
N GLN A 113 3.29 -22.89 -5.25
CA GLN A 113 3.82 -21.53 -5.11
C GLN A 113 3.25 -20.94 -3.84
N THR A 114 4.04 -20.94 -2.77
CA THR A 114 3.77 -20.16 -1.55
C THR A 114 4.00 -18.68 -1.87
N GLY A 115 2.98 -18.04 -2.43
CA GLY A 115 2.97 -16.59 -2.64
C GLY A 115 2.08 -15.91 -1.61
N ILE A 116 2.47 -14.72 -1.17
CA ILE A 116 1.61 -13.84 -0.37
C ILE A 116 0.84 -12.97 -1.39
N GLU A 117 -0.44 -13.28 -1.57
CA GLU A 117 -1.35 -12.42 -2.33
C GLU A 117 -1.77 -11.26 -1.44
N LEU A 118 -1.55 -10.03 -1.91
CA LEU A 118 -1.90 -8.83 -1.17
C LEU A 118 -2.95 -8.06 -1.96
N ASP A 119 -4.18 -8.11 -1.48
CA ASP A 119 -5.29 -7.38 -2.09
C ASP A 119 -5.36 -5.96 -1.51
N PHE A 120 -5.07 -4.96 -2.34
CA PHE A 120 -5.16 -3.55 -1.94
C PHE A 120 -6.46 -2.97 -2.50
N CYS A 121 -7.48 -2.91 -1.64
CA CYS A 121 -8.62 -2.05 -1.91
C CYS A 121 -8.24 -0.61 -1.54
N THR A 122 -7.79 0.15 -2.53
CA THR A 122 -7.80 1.60 -2.43
C THR A 122 -9.18 2.09 -2.83
N ASP A 123 -9.98 2.52 -1.85
CA ASP A 123 -11.21 3.26 -2.15
C ASP A 123 -10.82 4.67 -2.61
N THR A 124 -10.30 4.79 -3.83
CA THR A 124 -10.10 6.09 -4.47
C THR A 124 -11.47 6.60 -4.87
N LEU A 125 -11.98 7.58 -4.12
CA LEU A 125 -13.18 8.28 -4.55
C LEU A 125 -12.84 9.06 -5.84
N PRO A 126 -13.62 8.93 -6.92
CA PRO A 126 -13.39 9.71 -8.12
C PRO A 126 -13.46 11.20 -7.78
N PHE A 127 -12.47 11.96 -8.24
CA PHE A 127 -12.48 13.41 -8.11
C PHE A 127 -13.71 13.93 -8.88
N PRO A 128 -14.63 14.71 -8.25
CA PRO A 128 -15.71 15.31 -9.01
C PRO A 128 -15.07 16.17 -10.10
N ALA A 129 -15.38 15.87 -11.36
CA ALA A 129 -14.97 16.71 -12.47
C ALA A 129 -15.37 18.15 -12.13
N PRO A 130 -14.51 19.16 -12.36
CA PRO A 130 -14.87 20.55 -12.10
C PRO A 130 -16.14 20.85 -12.89
N THR A 131 -17.28 20.87 -12.21
CA THR A 131 -18.52 21.36 -12.78
C THR A 131 -18.27 22.82 -13.05
N SER A 132 -18.07 23.15 -14.33
CA SER A 132 -18.02 24.50 -14.85
C SER A 132 -19.31 25.21 -14.46
N SER A 133 -19.34 25.83 -13.27
CA SER A 133 -20.46 26.64 -12.82
C SER A 133 -20.43 27.94 -13.62
N SER A 134 -21.02 27.91 -14.82
CA SER A 134 -21.41 29.11 -15.54
C SER A 134 -22.65 29.70 -14.85
N SER A 135 -22.44 30.51 -13.82
CA SER A 135 -23.48 31.44 -13.33
C SER A 135 -22.90 32.85 -13.26
N LEU A 136 -22.85 33.50 -14.42
CA LEU A 136 -22.96 34.95 -14.47
C LEU A 136 -24.44 35.29 -14.35
N ASP A 137 -24.91 35.58 -13.14
CA ASP A 137 -26.16 36.29 -12.97
C ASP A 137 -25.88 37.54 -12.14
N ASN A 138 -25.63 38.64 -12.86
CA ASN A 138 -25.52 39.98 -12.32
C ASN A 138 -26.92 40.44 -11.91
N ARG A 139 -27.16 40.66 -10.62
CA ARG A 139 -28.33 41.43 -10.17
C ARG A 139 -27.91 42.60 -9.29
N PRO A 140 -28.39 43.83 -9.58
CA PRO A 140 -27.92 45.03 -8.92
C PRO A 140 -28.53 45.22 -7.53
N THR A 141 -27.70 45.82 -6.70
CA THR A 141 -27.91 46.34 -5.36
C THR A 141 -29.08 47.32 -5.30
N ARG A 142 -30.05 47.11 -4.40
CA ARG A 142 -30.93 48.17 -3.92
C ARG A 142 -30.99 48.12 -2.39
N SER A 143 -30.51 49.20 -1.80
CA SER A 143 -30.57 49.51 -0.37
C SER A 143 -31.92 50.15 -0.04
N GLU A 144 -32.51 49.82 1.12
CA GLU A 144 -33.33 50.67 2.02
C GLU A 144 -33.88 49.76 3.15
N THR A 145 -33.43 49.88 4.41
CA THR A 145 -33.93 50.74 5.52
C THR A 145 -34.95 50.00 6.43
N ARG A 146 -34.51 49.71 7.69
CA ARG A 146 -35.16 49.87 9.03
C ARG A 146 -36.70 49.71 9.14
N VAL A 147 -37.37 49.16 10.16
CA VAL A 147 -37.16 48.92 11.60
C VAL A 147 -38.21 47.86 12.06
N ASP A 148 -37.95 47.26 13.22
CA ASP A 148 -38.88 46.98 14.33
C ASP A 148 -39.47 45.59 14.60
N ILE A 149 -39.50 45.35 15.91
CA ILE A 149 -39.75 44.14 16.69
C ILE A 149 -41.26 43.89 16.81
N THR A 150 -41.70 42.64 16.65
CA THR A 150 -42.90 42.15 17.36
C THR A 150 -42.78 40.64 17.58
N VAL A 151 -42.88 40.26 18.85
CA VAL A 151 -43.01 38.89 19.38
C VAL A 151 -44.50 38.57 19.44
N ASP A 152 -44.96 37.41 18.96
CA ASP A 152 -45.87 36.46 19.65
C ASP A 152 -46.39 35.30 18.76
N PRO A 153 -47.08 34.25 19.31
CA PRO A 153 -46.66 32.87 19.10
C PRO A 153 -47.68 31.97 18.36
N LEU A 154 -47.22 30.73 18.15
CA LEU A 154 -47.94 29.45 18.04
C LEU A 154 -48.93 29.22 16.89
N SER A 155 -48.72 28.03 16.30
CA SER A 155 -49.63 27.21 15.49
C SER A 155 -49.56 27.44 13.99
N SER A 156 -49.03 26.47 13.26
CA SER A 156 -49.86 25.60 12.42
C SER A 156 -49.02 24.58 11.67
N ILE A 157 -49.47 23.34 11.80
CA ILE A 157 -48.98 22.14 11.16
C ILE A 157 -49.30 22.28 9.67
N SER A 158 -48.27 22.39 8.83
CA SER A 158 -48.42 22.37 7.37
C SER A 158 -47.61 21.19 6.84
N ALA A 159 -48.32 20.23 6.27
CA ALA A 159 -47.75 19.06 5.62
C ALA A 159 -46.89 19.49 4.43
N THR A 160 -45.59 19.20 4.52
CA THR A 160 -44.63 19.36 3.42
C THR A 160 -44.77 18.16 2.49
N PRO A 161 -44.99 18.34 1.18
CA PRO A 161 -44.89 17.24 0.23
C PRO A 161 -43.45 16.76 0.17
N GLU A 162 -43.25 15.49 0.51
CA GLU A 162 -42.01 14.75 0.40
C GLU A 162 -41.68 14.60 -1.10
N LEU A 163 -40.96 15.57 -1.64
CA LEU A 163 -40.34 15.47 -2.96
C LEU A 163 -39.19 14.48 -2.80
N GLU A 164 -39.43 13.22 -3.16
CA GLU A 164 -38.37 12.20 -3.33
C GLU A 164 -37.47 12.64 -4.50
N ASP A 165 -36.59 13.60 -4.21
CA ASP A 165 -35.46 13.93 -5.06
C ASP A 165 -34.55 12.70 -5.05
N SER A 166 -34.81 11.80 -6.00
CA SER A 166 -33.95 10.67 -6.33
C SER A 166 -32.64 11.21 -6.88
N ALA A 167 -31.84 11.80 -6.00
CA ALA A 167 -30.49 12.22 -6.27
C ALA A 167 -29.73 10.96 -6.67
N GLU A 168 -29.48 10.82 -7.97
CA GLU A 168 -28.56 9.85 -8.55
C GLU A 168 -27.29 9.84 -7.69
N ARG A 169 -27.13 8.79 -6.89
CA ARG A 169 -25.89 8.61 -6.15
C ARG A 169 -24.80 8.43 -7.20
N PRO A 170 -23.78 9.30 -7.24
CA PRO A 170 -22.74 9.19 -8.24
C PRO A 170 -22.13 7.80 -8.16
N ASN A 171 -22.13 7.10 -9.29
CA ASN A 171 -21.59 5.75 -9.42
C ASN A 171 -20.13 5.77 -8.93
N ARG A 172 -19.89 5.20 -7.74
CA ARG A 172 -18.56 5.19 -7.13
C ARG A 172 -17.75 4.10 -7.82
N GLN A 173 -16.98 4.48 -8.83
CA GLN A 173 -16.04 3.55 -9.46
C GLN A 173 -14.94 3.21 -8.45
N ARG A 174 -14.95 1.96 -7.97
CA ARG A 174 -13.92 1.44 -7.07
C ARG A 174 -12.77 0.90 -7.91
N VAL A 175 -11.63 1.57 -7.87
CA VAL A 175 -10.40 1.08 -8.51
C VAL A 175 -9.67 0.19 -7.51
N VAL A 176 -9.75 -1.12 -7.69
CA VAL A 176 -9.01 -2.09 -6.89
C VAL A 176 -7.68 -2.37 -7.59
N SER A 177 -6.57 -2.19 -6.88
CA SER A 177 -5.24 -2.57 -7.38
C SER A 177 -4.77 -3.79 -6.61
N THR A 178 -4.46 -4.89 -7.31
CA THR A 178 -3.92 -6.08 -6.66
C THR A 178 -2.41 -6.10 -6.81
N PHE A 179 -1.69 -6.44 -5.74
CA PHE A 179 -0.26 -6.64 -5.82
C PHE A 179 0.09 -8.02 -5.28
N ARG A 180 1.06 -8.67 -5.91
CA ARG A 180 1.45 -10.01 -5.53
C ARG A 180 2.89 -9.99 -5.06
N VAL A 181 3.14 -10.47 -3.85
CA VAL A 181 4.49 -10.69 -3.36
C VAL A 181 4.88 -12.12 -3.69
N ARG A 182 5.98 -12.26 -4.42
CA ARG A 182 6.56 -13.55 -4.79
C ARG A 182 7.99 -13.62 -4.29
N PRO A 183 8.46 -14.78 -3.80
CA PRO A 183 9.88 -14.97 -3.53
C PRO A 183 10.68 -14.79 -4.81
N LEU A 184 11.91 -14.30 -4.70
CA LEU A 184 12.83 -14.23 -5.83
C LEU A 184 13.06 -15.64 -6.38
N ALA A 185 12.87 -15.81 -7.69
CA ALA A 185 13.09 -17.10 -8.32
C ALA A 185 14.54 -17.54 -8.09
N GLN A 186 14.71 -18.70 -7.47
CA GLN A 186 16.01 -19.32 -7.34
C GLN A 186 16.55 -19.55 -8.77
N PRO A 187 17.77 -19.07 -9.11
CA PRO A 187 18.36 -19.40 -10.38
C PRO A 187 18.49 -20.92 -10.42
N GLN A 188 17.63 -21.58 -11.20
CA GLN A 188 17.73 -23.02 -11.38
C GLN A 188 19.10 -23.27 -12.00
N ALA A 189 20.04 -23.72 -11.17
CA ALA A 189 21.36 -24.12 -11.63
C ALA A 189 21.15 -25.23 -12.66
N GLY A 190 21.19 -24.86 -13.94
CA GLY A 190 20.91 -25.74 -15.06
C GLY A 190 21.68 -27.04 -14.88
N GLY A 191 20.95 -28.15 -14.88
CA GLY A 191 21.47 -29.46 -14.51
C GLY A 191 22.62 -29.88 -15.43
N ALA A 192 23.86 -29.76 -14.95
CA ALA A 192 25.03 -30.42 -15.56
C ALA A 192 26.30 -30.47 -14.67
N ALA A 193 26.27 -30.06 -13.39
CA ALA A 193 27.49 -30.03 -12.57
C ALA A 193 27.47 -31.12 -11.47
N GLY A 194 28.03 -32.28 -11.81
CA GLY A 194 28.20 -33.42 -10.91
C GLY A 194 29.22 -33.17 -9.78
N LEU A 195 29.06 -33.94 -8.71
CA LEU A 195 29.98 -34.30 -7.60
C LEU A 195 30.81 -33.22 -6.85
N LEU A 196 31.17 -32.10 -7.47
CA LEU A 196 31.96 -31.03 -6.86
C LEU A 196 31.13 -30.12 -5.92
N ARG A 197 29.81 -30.28 -5.88
CA ARG A 197 28.92 -29.51 -4.98
C ARG A 197 29.14 -29.83 -3.49
N ARG A 198 29.69 -31.00 -3.15
CA ARG A 198 29.86 -31.40 -1.73
C ARG A 198 30.99 -30.67 -1.00
N VAL A 199 31.97 -30.11 -1.70
CA VAL A 199 33.14 -29.49 -1.06
C VAL A 199 33.00 -27.96 -0.94
N LYS A 200 32.20 -27.32 -1.81
CA LYS A 200 31.86 -25.89 -1.70
C LYS A 200 30.87 -25.56 -0.59
N ASN A 201 30.24 -26.56 0.01
CA ASN A 201 29.36 -26.34 1.13
C ASN A 201 30.11 -25.81 2.36
N LEU A 202 31.42 -26.01 2.57
CA LEU A 202 32.07 -25.54 3.80
C LEU A 202 32.22 -24.00 3.93
N VAL A 203 31.98 -23.26 2.86
CA VAL A 203 31.89 -21.79 2.87
C VAL A 203 30.48 -21.47 2.36
N TRP A 204 29.50 -21.64 3.23
CA TRP A 204 28.09 -21.33 2.95
C TRP A 204 27.94 -19.82 2.73
N GLU A 205 28.05 -19.38 1.47
CA GLU A 205 27.31 -18.18 1.05
C GLU A 205 25.86 -18.63 0.90
N ASP A 206 25.02 -18.30 1.88
CA ASP A 206 23.58 -18.48 1.75
C ASP A 206 23.11 -17.77 0.49
N GLU A 207 22.26 -18.43 -0.30
CA GLU A 207 21.70 -17.82 -1.49
C GLU A 207 20.92 -16.55 -1.09
N PRO A 208 21.00 -15.48 -1.90
CA PRO A 208 20.36 -14.23 -1.55
C PRO A 208 18.85 -14.43 -1.44
N LYS A 209 18.33 -14.34 -0.22
CA LYS A 209 16.90 -14.32 0.07
C LYS A 209 16.31 -13.01 -0.45
N GLY A 210 15.02 -13.00 -0.75
CA GLY A 210 14.31 -11.78 -1.11
C GLY A 210 13.03 -12.04 -1.87
N PHE A 211 12.39 -10.96 -2.29
CA PHE A 211 11.07 -11.01 -2.90
C PHE A 211 10.90 -9.90 -3.94
N GLU A 212 9.91 -10.09 -4.80
CA GLU A 212 9.42 -9.10 -5.74
C GLU A 212 7.95 -8.85 -5.46
N CYS A 213 7.56 -7.58 -5.45
CA CYS A 213 6.17 -7.18 -5.48
C CYS A 213 5.82 -6.78 -6.91
N VAL A 214 4.88 -7.51 -7.46
CA VAL A 214 4.35 -7.36 -8.80
C VAL A 214 3.04 -6.62 -8.71
N TRP A 215 2.89 -5.57 -9.52
CA TRP A 215 1.62 -4.88 -9.65
C TRP A 215 0.80 -5.49 -10.77
N TRP A 216 -0.46 -5.78 -10.46
CA TRP A 216 -1.46 -6.20 -11.43
C TRP A 216 -2.62 -5.21 -11.41
N SER A 217 -2.72 -4.42 -12.48
CA SER A 217 -3.84 -3.48 -12.65
C SER A 217 -4.96 -4.20 -13.39
N SER A 218 -5.79 -4.96 -12.69
CA SER A 218 -7.05 -5.40 -13.26
C SER A 218 -8.03 -4.24 -13.19
N VAL A 219 -8.26 -3.57 -14.32
CA VAL A 219 -9.42 -2.68 -14.44
C VAL A 219 -10.62 -3.60 -14.55
N ALA A 220 -11.15 -4.05 -13.42
CA ALA A 220 -12.48 -4.61 -13.39
C ALA A 220 -13.44 -3.48 -13.75
N MET A 221 -13.74 -3.34 -15.05
CA MET A 221 -14.94 -2.62 -15.48
C MET A 221 -16.08 -3.33 -14.76
N GLN A 222 -16.58 -2.69 -13.71
CA GLN A 222 -17.81 -3.13 -13.07
C GLN A 222 -18.94 -2.73 -14.03
N ASP A 223 -18.98 -3.39 -15.18
CA ASP A 223 -20.07 -3.26 -16.13
C ASP A 223 -21.31 -3.71 -15.38
N GLY A 224 -22.21 -2.75 -15.19
CA GLY A 224 -23.56 -2.99 -14.73
C GLY A 224 -24.23 -3.94 -15.71
N ALA A 225 -24.11 -5.23 -15.42
CA ALA A 225 -24.81 -6.29 -16.10
C ALA A 225 -26.30 -6.20 -15.76
N GLU A 226 -27.03 -5.35 -16.48
CA GLU A 226 -28.43 -5.58 -16.83
C GLU A 226 -28.74 -4.87 -18.16
N LYS A 227 -28.27 -5.44 -19.28
CA LYS A 227 -29.16 -5.68 -20.43
C LYS A 227 -28.50 -6.56 -21.47
N ALA A 228 -29.14 -7.70 -21.66
CA ALA A 228 -28.90 -8.67 -22.69
C ALA A 228 -28.85 -8.03 -24.09
N SER A 229 -27.78 -8.31 -24.81
CA SER A 229 -27.85 -8.49 -26.26
C SER A 229 -26.87 -9.59 -26.64
N GLU A 230 -27.41 -10.75 -27.00
CA GLU A 230 -26.75 -11.75 -27.84
C GLU A 230 -26.19 -11.02 -29.07
N VAL A 231 -24.88 -10.81 -29.14
CA VAL A 231 -24.21 -10.43 -30.38
C VAL A 231 -22.93 -11.25 -30.48
N GLU A 232 -23.01 -12.15 -31.46
CA GLU A 232 -22.03 -12.96 -32.20
C GLU A 232 -20.58 -13.07 -31.71
N GLU A 233 -20.15 -14.34 -31.68
CA GLU A 233 -18.80 -14.85 -31.54
C GLU A 233 -17.84 -14.24 -32.57
N GLY A 234 -17.20 -13.13 -32.20
CA GLY A 234 -16.03 -12.59 -32.89
C GLY A 234 -14.75 -13.12 -32.25
N GLU A 235 -14.19 -14.19 -32.82
CA GLU A 235 -12.82 -14.65 -32.53
C GLU A 235 -11.81 -13.53 -32.87
N GLY A 236 -11.02 -13.10 -31.88
CA GLY A 236 -9.91 -12.17 -32.11
C GLY A 236 -9.77 -11.02 -31.12
N LEU A 237 -10.03 -11.24 -29.82
CA LEU A 237 -9.39 -10.41 -28.81
C LEU A 237 -8.02 -11.03 -28.53
N ASP A 238 -7.01 -10.49 -29.20
CA ASP A 238 -5.62 -10.69 -28.83
C ASP A 238 -5.49 -10.50 -27.33
N ASP A 239 -5.04 -11.56 -26.65
CA ASP A 239 -4.57 -11.57 -25.28
C ASP A 239 -3.66 -10.36 -25.07
N ALA A 240 -4.23 -9.23 -24.67
CA ALA A 240 -3.49 -8.08 -24.18
C ALA A 240 -2.86 -8.56 -22.88
N ALA A 241 -1.75 -9.27 -23.01
CA ALA A 241 -0.97 -9.83 -21.94
C ALA A 241 -0.74 -8.68 -20.96
N GLU A 242 -1.48 -8.69 -19.86
CA GLU A 242 -1.33 -7.74 -18.77
C GLU A 242 0.11 -7.89 -18.30
N ALA A 243 0.97 -7.01 -18.81
CA ALA A 243 2.39 -7.14 -18.61
C ALA A 243 2.64 -7.04 -17.11
N GLU A 244 3.08 -8.15 -16.52
CA GLU A 244 3.47 -8.25 -15.13
C GLU A 244 4.60 -7.22 -14.89
N ARG A 245 4.32 -6.16 -14.14
CA ARG A 245 5.32 -5.11 -13.86
C ARG A 245 5.81 -5.23 -12.42
N VAL A 246 7.10 -5.46 -12.25
CA VAL A 246 7.77 -5.45 -10.95
C VAL A 246 7.83 -4.02 -10.44
N GLY A 247 7.06 -3.72 -9.40
CA GLY A 247 7.03 -2.40 -8.76
C GLY A 247 8.13 -2.23 -7.72
N LEU A 248 8.40 -3.32 -6.99
CA LEU A 248 9.34 -3.37 -5.89
C LEU A 248 10.10 -4.69 -5.94
N ARG A 249 11.39 -4.63 -5.67
CA ARG A 249 12.26 -5.79 -5.49
C ARG A 249 13.10 -5.59 -4.25
N PHE A 250 13.11 -6.57 -3.36
CA PHE A 250 13.99 -6.61 -2.20
C PHE A 250 14.94 -7.79 -2.32
N VAL A 251 16.24 -7.54 -2.15
CA VAL A 251 17.28 -8.56 -2.11
C VAL A 251 18.00 -8.43 -0.77
N GLU A 252 17.88 -9.45 0.07
CA GLU A 252 18.59 -9.53 1.34
C GLU A 252 20.09 -9.73 1.07
N GLN A 253 20.91 -9.00 1.81
CA GLN A 253 22.35 -9.19 1.79
C GLN A 253 22.71 -10.33 2.75
N PRO A 254 23.70 -11.18 2.41
CA PRO A 254 24.18 -12.21 3.33
C PRO A 254 24.59 -11.57 4.65
N THR A 255 23.96 -12.00 5.74
CA THR A 255 24.29 -11.51 7.06
C THR A 255 25.50 -12.28 7.59
N SER A 256 26.40 -11.57 8.27
CA SER A 256 27.47 -12.26 9.00
C SER A 256 26.83 -13.04 10.15
N PHE A 257 27.28 -14.28 10.39
CA PHE A 257 26.84 -15.08 11.53
C PHE A 257 26.95 -14.34 12.88
N LEU A 258 27.89 -13.39 12.99
CA LEU A 258 28.09 -12.61 14.21
C LEU A 258 27.03 -11.51 14.41
N HIS A 259 26.35 -11.10 13.34
CA HIS A 259 25.38 -10.00 13.35
C HIS A 259 24.21 -10.32 12.41
N PRO A 260 23.25 -11.15 12.85
CA PRO A 260 22.04 -11.50 12.09
C PRO A 260 21.06 -10.31 12.09
N ARG A 261 21.44 -9.22 11.43
CA ARG A 261 20.63 -8.01 11.29
C ARG A 261 20.10 -7.94 9.87
N LEU A 262 18.82 -7.61 9.72
CA LEU A 262 18.20 -7.44 8.40
C LEU A 262 18.95 -6.34 7.63
N SER A 263 19.65 -6.73 6.56
CA SER A 263 20.30 -5.82 5.63
C SER A 263 19.93 -6.23 4.22
N GLY A 264 19.66 -5.25 3.35
CA GLY A 264 19.25 -5.56 1.98
C GLY A 264 19.23 -4.36 1.06
N SER A 265 19.03 -4.66 -0.21
CA SER A 265 18.84 -3.69 -1.28
C SER A 265 17.38 -3.71 -1.72
N LEU A 266 16.72 -2.56 -1.62
CA LEU A 266 15.36 -2.33 -2.07
C LEU A 266 15.38 -1.52 -3.37
N SER A 267 14.96 -2.11 -4.47
CA SER A 267 14.82 -1.44 -5.77
C SER A 267 13.36 -1.14 -6.08
N LEU A 268 13.05 0.12 -6.41
CA LEU A 268 11.72 0.57 -6.80
C LEU A 268 11.73 1.05 -8.25
N THR A 269 10.71 0.67 -9.03
CA THR A 269 10.52 1.12 -10.41
C THR A 269 9.80 2.47 -10.42
N PRO A 270 10.45 3.60 -10.76
CA PRO A 270 9.87 4.94 -10.57
C PRO A 270 8.61 5.18 -11.39
N SER A 271 8.53 4.64 -12.61
CA SER A 271 7.33 4.76 -13.46
C SER A 271 6.12 4.14 -12.79
N LEU A 272 6.29 2.98 -12.15
CA LEU A 272 5.21 2.25 -11.48
C LEU A 272 4.79 2.93 -10.17
N VAL A 273 5.77 3.40 -9.39
CA VAL A 273 5.49 4.19 -8.19
C VAL A 273 4.65 5.41 -8.56
N ASN A 274 5.02 6.14 -9.63
CA ASN A 274 4.28 7.30 -10.10
C ASN A 274 2.87 6.96 -10.61
N THR A 275 2.68 5.83 -11.30
CA THR A 275 1.34 5.43 -11.79
C THR A 275 0.43 4.88 -10.70
N SER A 276 0.99 4.28 -9.64
CA SER A 276 0.20 3.64 -8.57
C SER A 276 -0.56 4.62 -7.67
N THR A 277 -0.27 5.92 -7.75
CA THR A 277 -0.70 6.95 -6.77
C THR A 277 -0.18 6.74 -5.35
N LEU A 278 0.60 5.68 -5.10
CA LEU A 278 1.16 5.34 -3.80
C LEU A 278 2.52 6.02 -3.65
N GLU A 279 2.76 6.55 -2.46
CA GLU A 279 4.02 7.22 -2.15
C GLU A 279 5.19 6.23 -2.04
N PRO A 280 6.45 6.63 -2.30
CA PRO A 280 7.61 5.75 -2.04
C PRO A 280 7.67 5.21 -0.60
N SER A 281 7.18 5.98 0.37
CA SER A 281 7.09 5.59 1.79
C SER A 281 6.20 4.36 2.02
N PHE A 282 5.16 4.18 1.20
CA PHE A 282 4.28 3.01 1.24
C PHE A 282 5.05 1.75 0.85
N TRP A 283 5.81 1.82 -0.25
CA TRP A 283 6.60 0.71 -0.76
C TRP A 283 7.68 0.27 0.23
N VAL A 284 8.28 1.24 0.94
CA VAL A 284 9.21 0.97 2.03
C VAL A 284 8.52 0.30 3.22
N ALA A 285 7.33 0.77 3.61
CA ALA A 285 6.54 0.16 4.67
C ALA A 285 6.13 -1.28 4.31
N LEU A 286 5.74 -1.51 3.07
CA LEU A 286 5.41 -2.82 2.54
C LEU A 286 6.60 -3.77 2.57
N ALA A 287 7.78 -3.34 2.07
CA ALA A 287 8.98 -4.16 2.13
C ALA A 287 9.33 -4.55 3.57
N CYS A 288 9.35 -3.56 4.46
CA CYS A 288 9.60 -3.77 5.88
C CYS A 288 8.62 -4.76 6.53
N ALA A 289 7.35 -4.74 6.12
CA ALA A 289 6.32 -5.63 6.66
C ALA A 289 6.47 -7.06 6.12
N VAL A 290 6.82 -7.22 4.84
CA VAL A 290 7.09 -8.53 4.24
C VAL A 290 8.30 -9.19 4.90
N CYS A 291 9.41 -8.47 5.10
CA CYS A 291 10.58 -9.01 5.80
C CYS A 291 10.21 -9.55 7.19
N GLU A 292 9.44 -8.78 7.99
CA GLU A 292 8.99 -9.24 9.30
C GLU A 292 8.11 -10.49 9.23
N CYS A 293 7.23 -10.59 8.22
CA CYS A 293 6.41 -11.77 8.03
C CYS A 293 7.22 -13.02 7.70
N GLU A 294 8.27 -12.88 6.87
CA GLU A 294 9.16 -13.98 6.52
C GLU A 294 9.96 -14.44 7.75
N GLU A 295 10.51 -13.51 8.54
CA GLU A 295 11.21 -13.81 9.80
C GLU A 295 10.30 -14.57 10.80
N GLU A 296 9.06 -14.11 10.99
CA GLU A 296 8.10 -14.77 11.87
C GLU A 296 7.71 -16.16 11.37
N ARG A 297 7.52 -16.31 10.06
CA ARG A 297 7.21 -17.61 9.45
C ARG A 297 8.36 -18.58 9.69
N GLU A 298 9.59 -18.17 9.44
CA GLU A 298 10.79 -18.99 9.69
C GLU A 298 10.90 -19.38 11.17
N ALA A 299 10.65 -18.45 12.10
CA ALA A 299 10.67 -18.73 13.53
C ALA A 299 9.58 -19.75 13.94
N TRP A 300 8.39 -19.65 13.36
CA TRP A 300 7.30 -20.60 13.61
C TRP A 300 7.59 -21.98 13.03
N GLU A 301 8.14 -22.06 11.82
CA GLU A 301 8.53 -23.33 11.18
C GLU A 301 9.61 -24.03 12.01
N ALA A 302 10.63 -23.30 12.45
CA ALA A 302 11.68 -23.83 13.32
C ALA A 302 11.12 -24.35 14.66
N ALA A 303 10.19 -23.61 15.28
CA ALA A 303 9.55 -24.03 16.53
C ALA A 303 8.62 -25.23 16.37
N ARG A 304 8.06 -25.45 15.18
CA ARG A 304 7.19 -26.59 14.88
C ARG A 304 7.99 -27.89 14.67
N GLU A 305 9.22 -27.79 14.19
CA GLU A 305 10.09 -28.93 13.89
C GLU A 305 10.92 -29.42 15.08
N GLY A 306 11.12 -28.58 16.09
CA GLY A 306 11.81 -28.92 17.34
C GLY A 306 10.92 -29.57 18.39
#